data_AF-A0A7V9B5C8-F1
#
_entry.id   AF-A0A7V9B5C8-F1
#
_cell.length_a   1.000
_cell.length_b   1.000
_cell.length_c   1.000
_cell.angle_alpha   90.00
_cell.angle_beta   90.00
_cell.angle_gamma   90.00
#
_symmetry.space_group_name_H-M   'P 1'
#
loop_
_entity.id
_entity.type
_entity.pdbx_description
1 polymer ?
#
loop_
_entity_poly.entity_id
_entity_poly.type
_entity_poly.pdbx_seq_one_letter_code
_entity_poly.pdbx_strand_id
1 'polypeptide(L)'
;MTTGTMQAAVLQGAGRLAVETVPVPELGPGDVLVAVDHCGVCGTDLHLVLDGWGQPGTIPGHEWTGVVAAVGPDVEQWQAGDAVVGGPPRR
;
A
#
# COMPACT_ATOMS: atom_id res chain seq x y z
N MET A 1 10.22 -10.42 11.09
CA MET A 1 8.74 -10.56 11.07
C MET A 1 8.17 -9.34 11.77
N THR A 2 7.48 -8.48 11.03
CA THR A 2 6.80 -7.29 11.56
C THR A 2 5.50 -7.76 12.24
N THR A 3 5.40 -7.70 13.56
CA THR A 3 4.26 -8.25 14.33
C THR A 3 3.15 -7.22 14.62
N GLY A 4 2.97 -6.24 13.73
CA GLY A 4 2.02 -5.13 13.92
C GLY A 4 0.73 -5.27 13.09
N THR A 5 -0.26 -4.45 13.40
CA THR A 5 -1.43 -4.22 12.56
C THR A 5 -1.48 -2.76 12.07
N MET A 6 -2.22 -2.51 11.00
CA MET A 6 -2.45 -1.19 10.41
C MET A 6 -3.91 -1.05 9.95
N GLN A 7 -4.36 0.18 9.74
CA GLN A 7 -5.64 0.44 9.09
C GLN A 7 -5.47 0.45 7.58
N ALA A 8 -6.37 -0.20 6.84
CA ALA A 8 -6.39 -0.16 5.38
C ALA A 8 -7.83 -0.10 4.85
N ALA A 9 -8.05 0.56 3.72
CA ALA A 9 -9.30 0.45 2.98
C ALA A 9 -9.30 -0.85 2.18
N VAL A 10 -10.18 -1.79 2.52
CA VAL A 10 -10.25 -3.12 1.92
C VAL A 10 -11.53 -3.26 1.11
N LEU A 11 -11.40 -3.71 -0.13
CA LEU A 11 -12.53 -4.03 -1.00
C LEU A 11 -13.24 -5.29 -0.47
N GLN A 12 -14.50 -5.16 -0.06
CA GLN A 12 -15.32 -6.26 0.47
C GLN A 12 -16.11 -7.00 -0.64
N GLY A 13 -16.11 -6.42 -1.84
CA GLY A 13 -16.95 -6.83 -2.97
C GLY A 13 -17.41 -5.61 -3.77
N ALA A 14 -18.12 -5.85 -4.87
CA ALA A 14 -18.50 -4.81 -5.82
C ALA A 14 -19.07 -3.56 -5.13
N GLY A 15 -18.39 -2.43 -5.29
CA GLY A 15 -18.77 -1.12 -4.77
C GLY A 15 -18.68 -0.93 -3.25
N ARG A 16 -18.06 -1.85 -2.49
CA ARG A 16 -18.00 -1.77 -1.03
C ARG A 16 -16.56 -1.75 -0.53
N LEU A 17 -16.13 -0.60 -0.02
CA LEU A 17 -14.89 -0.45 0.75
C LEU A 17 -15.21 -0.35 2.24
N ALA A 18 -14.38 -0.96 3.07
CA ALA A 18 -14.40 -0.80 4.52
C ALA A 18 -12.98 -0.51 5.02
N VAL A 19 -12.86 0.33 6.05
CA VAL A 19 -11.58 0.49 6.75
C VAL A 19 -11.46 -0.64 7.77
N GLU A 20 -10.41 -1.43 7.65
CA GLU A 20 -10.17 -2.60 8.49
C GLU A 20 -8.78 -2.57 9.13
N THR A 21 -8.69 -3.18 10.31
CA THR A 21 -7.41 -3.51 10.94
C THR A 21 -6.84 -4.76 10.29
N VAL A 22 -5.76 -4.63 9.54
CA VAL A 22 -5.07 -5.72 8.85
C VAL A 22 -3.64 -5.89 9.37
N PRO A 23 -2.99 -7.06 9.20
CA PRO A 23 -1.57 -7.21 9.54
C PRO A 23 -0.70 -6.25 8.72
N VAL A 24 0.37 -5.75 9.34
CA VAL A 24 1.46 -5.12 8.60
C VAL A 24 2.10 -6.18 7.68
N PRO A 25 2.36 -5.87 6.40
CA PRO A 25 2.96 -6.83 5.47
C PRO A 25 4.31 -7.37 5.98
N GLU A 26 4.58 -8.63 5.69
CA GLU A 26 5.90 -9.22 5.90
C GLU A 26 6.86 -8.67 4.84
N LEU A 27 8.09 -8.37 5.28
CA LEU A 27 9.12 -7.79 4.42
C LEU A 27 10.05 -8.88 3.89
N GLY A 28 10.08 -9.05 2.57
CA GLY A 28 11.05 -9.90 1.88
C GLY A 28 12.43 -9.23 1.73
N PRO A 29 13.43 -9.96 1.19
CA PRO A 29 14.80 -9.47 1.08
C PRO A 29 14.97 -8.17 0.28
N GLY A 30 14.23 -8.00 -0.81
CA GLY A 30 14.30 -6.81 -1.68
C GLY A 30 13.17 -5.80 -1.46
N ASP A 31 12.35 -5.98 -0.43
CA ASP A 31 11.17 -5.16 -0.21
C ASP A 31 11.48 -3.93 0.65
N VAL A 32 10.69 -2.88 0.49
CA VAL A 32 10.70 -1.67 1.33
C VAL A 32 9.34 -1.53 1.99
N LEU A 33 9.30 -1.47 3.33
CA LEU A 33 8.09 -1.17 4.09
C LEU A 33 7.98 0.34 4.23
N VAL A 34 6.86 0.90 3.78
CA VAL A 34 6.58 2.35 3.88
C VAL A 34 5.42 2.58 4.84
N ALA A 35 5.64 3.45 5.82
CA ALA A 35 4.57 4.04 6.61
C ALA A 35 3.92 5.16 5.77
N VAL A 36 2.79 4.83 5.13
CA VAL A 36 2.05 5.76 4.28
C VAL A 36 1.37 6.82 5.16
N ASP A 37 1.57 8.09 4.82
CA ASP A 37 1.02 9.24 5.55
C ASP A 37 -0.19 9.84 4.80
N HIS A 38 -0.08 9.94 3.47
CA HIS A 38 -1.15 10.42 2.59
C HIS A 38 -1.25 9.55 1.33
N CYS A 39 -2.48 9.28 0.89
CA CYS A 39 -2.77 8.60 -0.38
C CYS A 39 -3.84 9.39 -1.15
N GLY A 40 -3.55 9.71 -2.41
CA GLY A 40 -4.49 10.26 -3.37
C GLY A 40 -5.52 9.22 -3.81
N VAL A 41 -6.58 9.71 -4.45
CA VAL A 41 -7.62 8.90 -5.08
C VAL A 41 -7.67 9.23 -6.56
N CYS A 42 -7.50 8.23 -7.40
CA CYS A 42 -7.50 8.35 -8.84
C CYS A 42 -8.71 7.61 -9.45
N GLY A 43 -9.05 7.93 -10.70
CA GLY A 43 -10.14 7.27 -11.42
C GLY A 43 -9.94 5.76 -11.58
N THR A 44 -8.69 5.29 -11.63
CA THR A 44 -8.35 3.86 -11.66
C THR A 44 -8.70 3.13 -10.36
N ASP A 45 -8.70 3.82 -9.21
CA ASP A 45 -9.18 3.24 -7.95
C ASP A 45 -10.71 3.02 -8.03
N LEU A 46 -11.44 3.91 -8.71
CA LEU A 46 -12.88 3.73 -8.93
C LEU A 46 -13.16 2.52 -9.83
N HIS A 47 -12.38 2.31 -10.88
CA HIS A 47 -12.52 1.11 -11.72
C HIS A 47 -12.25 -0.19 -10.93
N LEU A 48 -11.27 -0.17 -10.02
CA LEU A 48 -11.01 -1.24 -9.05
C LEU A 48 -12.24 -1.56 -8.19
N VAL A 49 -12.89 -0.53 -7.66
CA VAL A 49 -13.97 -0.67 -6.69
C VAL A 49 -15.33 -0.94 -7.34
N LEU A 50 -15.63 -0.28 -8.46
CA LEU A 50 -16.96 -0.23 -9.07
C LEU A 50 -17.10 -1.11 -10.31
N ASP A 51 -16.04 -1.22 -11.12
CA ASP A 51 -16.11 -1.84 -12.45
C ASP A 51 -15.50 -3.25 -12.49
N GLY A 52 -15.25 -3.84 -11.33
CA GLY A 52 -14.80 -5.23 -11.20
C GLY A 52 -13.34 -5.48 -11.57
N TRP A 53 -12.50 -4.43 -11.63
CA TRP A 53 -11.07 -4.62 -11.82
C TRP A 53 -10.40 -5.19 -10.55
N GLY A 54 -11.04 -5.03 -9.39
CA GLY A 54 -10.57 -5.56 -8.10
C GLY A 54 -11.29 -6.84 -7.69
N GLN A 55 -10.69 -7.55 -6.73
CA GLN A 55 -11.29 -8.71 -6.08
C GLN A 55 -11.48 -8.42 -4.59
N PRO A 56 -12.42 -9.10 -3.89
CA PRO A 56 -12.51 -8.99 -2.43
C PRO A 56 -11.14 -9.22 -1.77
N GLY A 57 -10.78 -8.36 -0.82
CA GLY A 57 -9.47 -8.33 -0.16
C GLY A 57 -8.45 -7.37 -0.81
N THR A 58 -8.73 -6.79 -1.98
CA THR A 58 -7.84 -5.79 -2.58
C THR A 58 -7.79 -4.51 -1.73
N ILE A 59 -6.58 -4.02 -1.47
CA ILE A 59 -6.32 -2.69 -0.90
C ILE A 59 -5.88 -1.77 -2.06
N PRO A 60 -6.71 -0.80 -2.50
CA PRO A 60 -6.36 0.13 -3.58
C PRO A 60 -5.43 1.25 -3.10
N GLY A 61 -5.03 2.12 -4.02
CA GLY A 61 -4.12 3.24 -3.74
C GLY A 61 -2.75 3.04 -4.40
N HIS A 62 -2.48 3.86 -5.41
CA HIS A 62 -1.23 3.84 -6.19
C HIS A 62 -0.59 5.23 -6.31
N GLU A 63 -1.07 6.19 -5.52
CA GLU A 63 -0.57 7.56 -5.46
C GLU A 63 -0.41 7.95 -3.99
N TRP A 64 0.79 7.83 -3.42
CA TRP A 64 0.98 8.02 -1.99
C TRP A 64 2.32 8.67 -1.65
N THR A 65 2.39 9.24 -0.45
CA THR A 65 3.62 9.73 0.18
C THR A 65 3.76 9.11 1.55
N GLY A 66 5.00 8.88 1.98
CA GLY A 66 5.27 8.28 3.27
C GLY A 66 6.75 8.28 3.63
N VAL A 67 7.06 7.54 4.69
CA VAL A 67 8.42 7.38 5.20
C VAL A 67 8.77 5.90 5.21
N VAL A 68 9.98 5.56 4.78
CA VAL A 68 10.49 4.19 4.88
C VAL A 68 10.55 3.79 6.35
N ALA A 69 9.78 2.76 6.72
CA ALA A 69 9.71 2.21 8.07
C ALA A 69 10.76 1.11 8.28
N ALA A 70 11.01 0.30 7.26
CA ALA A 70 12.02 -0.76 7.27
C ALA A 70 12.40 -1.16 5.83
N VAL A 71 13.56 -1.76 5.67
CA VAL A 71 14.04 -2.31 4.39
C VAL A 71 14.49 -3.75 4.55
N GLY A 72 14.33 -4.54 3.50
CA GLY A 72 14.85 -5.90 3.44
C GLY A 72 16.39 -5.93 3.36
N PRO A 73 17.02 -7.05 3.74
CA PRO A 73 18.49 -7.19 3.77
C PRO A 73 19.22 -6.93 2.45
N ASP A 74 18.54 -7.07 1.30
CA ASP A 74 19.15 -6.91 -0.03
C ASP A 74 18.88 -5.50 -0.63
N VAL A 75 18.22 -4.61 0.11
CA VAL A 75 17.96 -3.23 -0.32
C VAL A 75 19.12 -2.33 0.05
N GLU A 76 19.72 -1.68 -0.95
CA GLU A 76 20.88 -0.79 -0.77
C GLU A 76 20.54 0.70 -1.00
N GLN A 77 19.46 0.99 -1.71
CA GLN A 77 19.14 2.33 -2.20
C GLN A 77 18.29 3.16 -1.21
N TRP A 78 17.77 2.52 -0.17
CA TRP A 78 16.84 3.12 0.79
C TRP A 78 17.17 2.69 2.22
N GLN A 79 16.82 3.53 3.19
CA GLN A 79 16.95 3.23 4.60
C GLN A 79 15.76 3.79 5.40
N ALA A 80 15.57 3.28 6.61
CA ALA A 80 14.51 3.78 7.49
C ALA A 80 14.66 5.29 7.76
N GLY A 81 13.56 6.02 7.64
CA GLY A 81 13.51 7.48 7.78
C GLY A 81 13.52 8.25 6.45
N ASP A 82 13.82 7.61 5.32
CA ASP A 82 13.76 8.27 4.01
C ASP A 82 12.33 8.65 3.65
N ALA A 83 12.14 9.88 3.17
CA ALA A 83 10.86 10.33 2.61
C ALA A 83 10.72 9.83 1.17
N VAL A 84 9.59 9.20 0.86
CA VAL A 84 9.35 8.53 -0.42
C VAL A 84 7.96 8.85 -0.97
N VAL A 85 7.83 8.79 -2.29
CA VAL A 85 6.56 8.92 -3.03
C VAL A 85 6.38 7.71 -3.93
N GLY A 86 5.19 7.12 -3.87
CA GLY A 86 4.74 6.08 -4.78
C GLY A 86 3.77 6.66 -5.80
N GLY A 87 3.98 6.31 -7.05
CA GLY A 87 3.10 6.68 -8.16
C GLY A 87 3.02 5.54 -9.15
N PRO A 88 2.15 5.65 -10.17
CA PRO A 88 2.11 4.70 -11.26
C PRO A 88 3.50 4.60 -11.93
N PRO A 89 3.88 3.41 -12.42
CA PRO A 89 5.18 3.22 -13.04
C PRO A 89 5.36 4.17 -14.23
N ARG A 90 6.58 4.71 -14.37
CA ARG A 90 6.96 5.44 -15.58
C ARG A 90 7.03 4.43 -16.72
N ARG A 91 6.39 4.76 -17.84
CA ARG A 91 6.42 3.96 -19.08
C ARG A 91 7.84 3.86 -19.63
#